data_AF-A0A9W8F4L6-F1
#
_entry.id   AF-A0A9W8F4L6-F1
#
_cell.length_a   1.000
_cell.length_b   1.000
_cell.length_c   1.000
_cell.angle_alpha   90.00
_cell.angle_beta   90.00
_cell.angle_gamma   90.00
#
_symmetry.space_group_name_H-M   'P 1'
#
loop_
_entity.id
_entity.type
_entity.pdbx_description
1 polymer ?
#
loop_
_entity_poly.entity_id
_entity_poly.type
_entity_poly.pdbx_seq_one_letter_code
_entity_poly.pdbx_strand_id
1 'polypeptide(L)'
;MTMAGIDSVGIVLVGTKADLKDERQVTKKEAGELAAKFGCPYVETSAREGTNIEELFVKSVWVANKSRGRCEEGTVGARFVKGEYSEKYYPTVIDTYNKVLKVDGIEYNLEITDTKGQDEASLLDSFFVVSMEVYVIAFSVTSQRNFKIARVIRDKLFGLAGTAIIGMVLVGTKCDLVDERQVSREEAQAMADEFECPYVETSARLGTNIDELFIKSIYVANKSRGGLDDSSGDKAMCLFM
;
A
#
# COMPACT_ATOMS: atom_id res chain seq x y z
N MET A 1 -21.95 36.11 -0.77
CA MET A 1 -20.68 35.91 -1.50
C MET A 1 -20.23 34.49 -1.18
N THR A 2 -20.66 33.52 -1.99
CA THR A 2 -20.33 32.11 -1.82
C THR A 2 -18.88 31.90 -2.23
N MET A 3 -18.06 31.36 -1.31
CA MET A 3 -16.64 31.09 -1.52
C MET A 3 -16.46 29.86 -2.44
N ALA A 4 -16.79 30.01 -3.71
CA ALA A 4 -16.45 29.05 -4.76
C ALA A 4 -14.94 29.15 -5.02
N GLY A 5 -14.15 28.31 -4.32
CA GLY A 5 -12.69 28.29 -4.47
C GLY A 5 -11.92 27.52 -3.39
N ILE A 6 -12.58 27.06 -2.32
CA ILE A 6 -11.93 26.32 -1.22
C ILE A 6 -12.12 24.80 -1.31
N ASP A 7 -12.92 24.31 -2.26
CA ASP A 7 -13.30 22.88 -2.35
C ASP A 7 -12.11 21.93 -2.64
N SER A 8 -10.90 22.45 -2.85
CA SER A 8 -9.67 21.68 -3.09
C SER A 8 -8.61 21.79 -1.99
N VAL A 9 -8.80 22.63 -0.96
CA VAL A 9 -7.80 22.85 0.09
C VAL A 9 -8.06 21.94 1.27
N GLY A 10 -7.11 21.06 1.54
CA GLY A 10 -7.13 20.24 2.72
C GLY A 10 -6.81 21.05 4.00
N ILE A 11 -7.70 21.01 4.99
CA ILE A 11 -7.56 21.71 6.28
C ILE A 11 -7.40 20.72 7.44
N VAL A 12 -6.52 21.01 8.40
CA VAL A 12 -6.42 20.33 9.71
C VAL A 12 -6.56 21.40 10.80
N LEU A 13 -7.45 21.19 11.77
CA LEU A 13 -7.57 22.07 12.93
C LEU A 13 -6.55 21.65 14.00
N VAL A 14 -5.77 22.61 14.51
CA VAL A 14 -4.69 22.34 15.46
C VAL A 14 -4.88 23.15 16.74
N GLY A 15 -5.05 22.46 17.86
CA GLY A 15 -4.86 23.04 19.19
C GLY A 15 -3.37 23.07 19.50
N THR A 16 -2.83 24.22 19.90
CA THR A 16 -1.41 24.36 20.27
C THR A 16 -1.27 24.56 21.77
N LYS A 17 -0.06 24.35 22.30
CA LYS A 17 0.26 24.48 23.74
C LYS A 17 -0.56 23.54 24.63
N ALA A 18 -0.76 22.30 24.18
CA ALA A 18 -1.53 21.30 24.94
C ALA A 18 -0.95 21.00 26.34
N ASP A 19 0.33 21.33 26.58
CA ASP A 19 1.03 21.27 27.86
C ASP A 19 0.50 22.28 28.90
N LEU A 20 -0.05 23.42 28.47
CA LEU A 20 -0.59 24.45 29.36
C LEU A 20 -2.05 24.15 29.74
N LYS A 21 -2.27 23.10 30.53
CA LYS A 21 -3.62 22.64 30.91
C LYS A 21 -4.41 23.68 31.71
N ASP A 22 -3.72 24.42 32.58
CA ASP A 22 -4.35 25.40 33.48
C ASP A 22 -4.66 26.74 32.79
N GLU A 23 -4.05 27.01 31.64
CA GLU A 23 -4.31 28.19 30.81
C GLU A 23 -5.33 27.91 29.69
N ARG A 24 -5.88 26.69 29.63
CA ARG A 24 -6.79 26.26 28.58
C ARG A 24 -8.07 27.09 28.56
N GLN A 25 -8.30 27.77 27.43
CA GLN A 25 -9.52 28.53 27.17
C GLN A 25 -10.53 27.78 26.30
N VAL A 26 -10.10 26.74 25.57
CA VAL A 26 -10.95 25.95 24.68
C VAL A 26 -10.85 24.49 25.06
N THR A 27 -12.00 23.86 25.30
CA THR A 27 -12.06 22.43 25.62
C THR A 27 -11.83 21.59 24.36
N LYS A 28 -11.35 20.36 24.55
CA LYS A 28 -11.19 19.40 23.44
C LYS A 28 -12.52 19.14 22.71
N LYS A 29 -13.63 19.16 23.47
CA LYS A 29 -14.97 18.92 22.94
C LYS A 29 -15.39 20.05 22.00
N GLU A 30 -15.27 21.30 22.43
CA GLU A 30 -15.62 22.47 21.61
C GLU A 30 -14.78 22.54 20.32
N ALA A 31 -13.47 22.29 20.43
CA ALA A 31 -12.59 22.25 19.26
C ALA A 31 -12.93 21.08 18.32
N GLY A 32 -13.29 19.92 18.86
CA GLY A 32 -13.75 18.77 18.08
C GLY A 32 -15.07 19.04 17.34
N GLU A 33 -16.04 19.69 17.99
CA GLU A 33 -17.31 20.10 17.39
C GLU A 33 -17.09 21.13 16.26
N LEU A 34 -16.16 22.07 16.47
CA LEU A 34 -15.77 23.04 15.44
C LEU A 34 -15.13 22.35 14.23
N ALA A 35 -14.21 21.42 14.46
CA ALA A 35 -13.57 20.66 13.38
C ALA A 35 -14.57 19.82 12.58
N ALA A 36 -15.53 19.20 13.26
CA ALA A 36 -16.63 18.47 12.63
C ALA A 36 -17.48 19.39 11.74
N LYS A 37 -17.80 20.60 12.21
CA LYS A 37 -18.53 21.61 11.43
C LYS A 37 -17.80 22.03 10.16
N PHE A 38 -16.47 22.06 10.18
CA PHE A 38 -15.62 22.35 9.00
C PHE A 38 -15.24 21.12 8.19
N GLY A 39 -15.66 19.91 8.61
CA GLY A 39 -15.33 18.67 7.93
C GLY A 39 -13.84 18.32 7.95
N CYS A 40 -13.09 18.83 8.92
CA CYS A 40 -11.64 18.63 9.04
C CYS A 40 -11.25 17.83 10.29
N PRO A 41 -10.10 17.13 10.28
CA PRO A 41 -9.58 16.50 11.49
C PRO A 41 -9.06 17.54 12.49
N TYR A 42 -9.11 17.19 13.77
CA TYR A 42 -8.57 17.96 14.88
C TYR A 42 -7.41 17.22 15.56
N VAL A 43 -6.36 17.95 15.95
CA VAL A 43 -5.21 17.46 16.71
C VAL A 43 -4.82 18.48 17.78
N GLU A 44 -4.49 18.01 18.98
CA GLU A 44 -3.85 18.85 19.99
C GLU A 44 -2.36 18.57 20.05
N THR A 45 -1.55 19.62 20.02
CA THR A 45 -0.10 19.53 19.95
C THR A 45 0.57 20.34 21.05
N SER A 46 1.75 19.87 21.48
CA SER A 46 2.71 20.69 22.23
C SER A 46 4.04 20.64 21.51
N ALA A 47 4.47 21.78 20.97
CA ALA A 47 5.80 21.91 20.40
C ALA A 47 6.90 21.78 21.47
N ARG A 48 6.58 22.11 22.73
CA ARG A 48 7.51 22.03 23.86
C ARG A 48 7.76 20.59 24.29
N GLU A 49 6.71 19.78 24.37
CA GLU A 49 6.79 18.39 24.82
C GLU A 49 6.91 17.38 23.67
N GLY A 50 6.79 17.83 22.42
CA GLY A 50 6.74 16.95 21.25
C GLY A 50 5.40 16.21 21.09
N THR A 51 4.39 16.53 21.90
CA THR A 51 3.09 15.85 21.93
C THR A 51 2.37 15.98 20.58
N ASN A 52 2.03 14.84 19.97
CA ASN A 52 1.24 14.68 18.75
C ASN A 52 1.75 15.47 17.52
N ILE A 53 3.03 15.82 17.50
CA ILE A 53 3.64 16.53 16.37
C ILE A 53 3.68 15.63 15.13
N GLU A 54 4.07 14.36 15.28
CA GLU A 54 4.04 13.37 14.20
C GLU A 54 2.62 13.13 13.69
N GLU A 55 1.64 12.99 14.59
CA GLU A 55 0.23 12.81 14.25
C GLU A 55 -0.32 14.01 13.43
N LEU A 56 0.10 15.24 13.75
CA LEU A 56 -0.24 16.43 12.99
C LEU A 56 0.29 16.36 11.55
N PHE A 57 1.56 15.98 11.36
CA PHE A 57 2.14 15.83 10.03
C PHE A 57 1.41 14.75 9.23
N VAL A 58 1.15 13.61 9.85
CA VAL A 58 0.41 12.49 9.23
C VAL A 58 -0.99 12.90 8.77
N LYS A 59 -1.75 13.60 9.62
CA LYS A 59 -3.10 14.08 9.25
C LYS A 59 -3.06 15.16 8.16
N SER A 60 -2.02 16.00 8.15
CA SER A 60 -1.84 17.02 7.11
C SER A 60 -1.63 16.38 5.74
N VAL A 61 -0.81 15.33 5.68
CA VAL A 61 -0.62 14.54 4.46
C VAL A 61 -1.90 13.81 4.05
N TRP A 62 -2.63 13.21 4.99
CA TRP A 62 -3.91 12.54 4.72
C TRP A 62 -4.92 13.50 4.08
N VAL A 63 -5.12 14.66 4.69
CA VAL A 63 -6.06 15.67 4.20
C VAL A 63 -5.65 16.20 2.80
N ALA A 64 -4.35 16.39 2.55
CA ALA A 64 -3.83 16.82 1.25
C ALA A 64 -3.99 15.76 0.14
N ASN A 65 -4.04 14.47 0.50
CA ASN A 65 -4.25 13.36 -0.43
C ASN A 65 -5.74 13.10 -0.70
N LYS A 66 -6.60 13.25 0.32
CA LYS A 66 -8.06 13.12 0.19
C LYS A 66 -8.64 14.05 -0.87
N SER A 67 -8.21 15.32 -0.93
CA SER A 67 -8.70 16.28 -1.93
C SER A 67 -8.22 16.01 -3.36
N ARG A 68 -7.23 15.11 -3.52
CA ARG A 68 -6.70 14.68 -4.82
C ARG A 68 -7.31 13.37 -5.32
N GLY A 69 -8.32 12.82 -4.63
CA GLY A 69 -8.86 11.50 -4.92
C GLY A 69 -7.86 10.37 -4.64
N ARG A 70 -6.77 10.65 -3.92
CA ARG A 70 -5.74 9.69 -3.55
C ARG A 70 -6.08 9.09 -2.19
N CYS A 71 -7.00 8.14 -2.20
CA CYS A 71 -7.28 7.26 -1.06
C CYS A 71 -6.79 5.87 -1.44
N GLU A 72 -5.61 5.48 -0.94
CA GLU A 72 -5.12 4.11 -1.12
C GLU A 72 -4.98 3.46 0.26
N GLU A 73 -6.13 3.24 0.89
CA GLU A 73 -6.64 1.98 1.49
C GLU A 73 -5.65 1.00 2.15
N GLY A 74 -6.10 0.30 3.21
CA GLY A 74 -5.34 -0.79 3.83
C GLY A 74 -4.80 -1.77 2.78
N THR A 75 -3.47 -1.89 2.73
CA THR A 75 -2.78 -2.60 1.65
C THR A 75 -2.99 -4.10 1.74
N VAL A 76 -2.82 -4.80 0.61
CA VAL A 76 -2.89 -6.27 0.54
C VAL A 76 -1.89 -6.92 1.51
N GLY A 77 -0.69 -6.34 1.66
CA GLY A 77 0.31 -6.79 2.62
C GLY A 77 -0.15 -6.67 4.08
N ALA A 78 -0.71 -5.52 4.46
CA ALA A 78 -1.26 -5.32 5.80
C ALA A 78 -2.43 -6.29 6.09
N ARG A 79 -3.34 -6.49 5.11
CA ARG A 79 -4.48 -7.42 5.22
C ARG A 79 -4.01 -8.85 5.42
N PHE A 80 -2.98 -9.29 4.68
CA PHE A 80 -2.45 -10.64 4.80
C PHE A 80 -1.88 -10.93 6.19
N VAL A 81 -1.17 -9.97 6.77
CA VAL A 81 -0.46 -10.17 8.05
C VAL A 81 -1.39 -9.98 9.24
N LYS A 82 -2.23 -8.94 9.21
CA LYS A 82 -3.07 -8.57 10.36
C LYS A 82 -4.46 -9.22 10.34
N GLY A 83 -4.92 -9.72 9.18
CA GLY A 83 -6.27 -10.27 9.02
C GLY A 83 -7.39 -9.23 9.12
N GLU A 84 -7.05 -7.96 9.31
CA GLU A 84 -7.97 -6.84 9.51
C GLU A 84 -7.90 -5.87 8.32
N TYR A 85 -9.03 -5.21 8.03
CA TYR A 85 -9.12 -4.14 7.06
C TYR A 85 -9.53 -2.86 7.78
N SER A 86 -8.85 -1.76 7.50
CA SER A 86 -9.15 -0.44 8.05
C SER A 86 -9.50 0.52 6.92
N GLU A 87 -10.65 1.19 7.05
CA GLU A 87 -11.03 2.30 6.17
C GLU A 87 -10.18 3.57 6.42
N LYS A 88 -9.47 3.65 7.55
CA LYS A 88 -8.57 4.76 7.88
C LYS A 88 -7.19 4.50 7.30
N TYR A 89 -6.78 5.34 6.33
CA TYR A 89 -5.45 5.28 5.72
C TYR A 89 -4.41 6.12 6.47
N TYR A 90 -3.23 5.55 6.64
CA TYR A 90 -2.02 6.22 7.07
C TYR A 90 -0.97 6.03 5.97
N PRO A 91 -0.41 7.10 5.38
CA PRO A 91 0.64 6.99 4.37
C PRO A 91 1.85 6.27 4.94
N THR A 92 2.13 5.08 4.44
CA THR A 92 3.34 4.32 4.78
C THR A 92 4.50 4.85 3.94
N VAL A 93 5.69 4.95 4.55
CA VAL A 93 6.91 5.31 3.81
C VAL A 93 7.43 4.04 3.12
N ILE A 94 7.69 3.00 3.92
CA ILE A 94 7.90 1.59 3.54
C ILE A 94 7.59 0.79 4.82
N ASP A 95 6.83 -0.30 4.73
CA ASP A 95 6.60 -1.21 5.87
C ASP A 95 7.05 -2.62 5.52
N THR A 96 7.70 -3.31 6.47
CA THR A 96 8.06 -4.72 6.31
C THR A 96 7.26 -5.58 7.28
N TYR A 97 6.63 -6.62 6.75
CA TYR A 97 5.83 -7.59 7.49
C TYR A 97 6.45 -8.98 7.39
N ASN A 98 6.23 -9.82 8.40
CA ASN A 98 6.64 -11.22 8.38
C ASN A 98 5.44 -12.12 8.67
N LYS A 99 5.26 -13.19 7.89
CA LYS A 99 4.23 -14.20 8.14
C LYS A 99 4.71 -15.58 7.70
N VAL A 100 4.52 -16.57 8.56
CA VAL A 100 4.75 -17.97 8.21
C VAL A 100 3.55 -18.49 7.43
N LEU A 101 3.81 -19.09 6.26
CA LEU A 101 2.80 -19.71 5.42
C LEU A 101 3.19 -21.15 5.11
N LYS A 102 2.22 -22.07 5.19
CA LYS A 102 2.45 -23.48 4.86
C LYS A 102 1.97 -23.77 3.44
N VAL A 103 2.87 -24.15 2.55
CA VAL A 103 2.59 -24.52 1.15
C VAL A 103 3.10 -25.94 0.92
N ASP A 104 2.24 -26.82 0.41
CA ASP A 104 2.57 -28.24 0.14
C ASP A 104 3.20 -29.00 1.32
N GLY A 105 2.84 -28.60 2.55
CA GLY A 105 3.36 -29.21 3.77
C GLY A 105 4.63 -28.57 4.33
N ILE A 106 5.22 -27.61 3.62
CA ILE A 106 6.46 -26.92 3.96
C ILE A 106 6.13 -25.53 4.50
N GLU A 107 6.79 -25.13 5.59
CA GLU A 107 6.61 -23.81 6.19
C GLU A 107 7.61 -22.81 5.60
N TYR A 108 7.11 -21.74 5.00
CA TYR A 108 7.92 -20.64 4.48
C TYR A 108 7.77 -19.42 5.38
N ASN A 109 8.87 -18.73 5.64
CA ASN A 109 8.83 -17.44 6.32
C ASN A 109 8.84 -16.32 5.28
N LEU A 110 7.67 -15.72 5.03
CA LEU A 110 7.52 -14.66 4.05
C LEU A 110 7.83 -13.31 4.70
N GLU A 111 8.82 -12.62 4.15
CA GLU A 111 9.10 -11.22 4.43
C GLU A 111 8.50 -10.37 3.31
N ILE A 112 7.52 -9.54 3.63
CA ILE A 112 6.80 -8.70 2.67
C ILE A 112 7.18 -7.26 2.93
N THR A 113 7.89 -6.65 1.98
CA THR A 113 8.19 -5.22 2.00
C THR A 113 7.16 -4.50 1.14
N ASP A 114 6.28 -3.74 1.79
CA ASP A 114 5.25 -2.92 1.17
C ASP A 114 5.79 -1.51 0.96
N THR A 115 5.96 -1.13 -0.30
CA THR A 115 6.47 0.19 -0.67
C THR A 115 5.31 1.12 -0.97
N LYS A 116 5.45 2.40 -0.61
CA LYS A 116 4.42 3.40 -0.89
C LYS A 116 4.09 3.41 -2.40
N GLY A 117 2.82 3.15 -2.74
CA GLY A 117 2.26 3.27 -4.10
C GLY A 117 2.19 4.70 -4.63
N GLN A 118 3.25 5.50 -4.47
CA GLN A 118 3.32 6.79 -5.16
C GLN A 118 3.63 6.56 -6.64
N ASP A 119 2.88 7.30 -7.46
CA ASP A 119 2.84 7.42 -8.94
C ASP A 119 4.17 7.49 -9.71
N GLU A 120 5.32 7.20 -9.12
CA GLU A 120 6.57 7.24 -9.84
C GLU A 120 7.40 6.01 -9.55
N ALA A 121 7.65 5.26 -10.62
CA ALA A 121 8.72 4.29 -10.71
C ALA A 121 10.14 4.93 -10.51
N SER A 122 10.24 6.12 -9.89
CA SER A 122 11.47 6.84 -9.52
C SER A 122 12.03 6.36 -8.18
N LEU A 123 11.24 5.66 -7.35
CA LEU A 123 11.65 5.14 -6.04
C LEU A 123 12.08 3.66 -6.05
N LEU A 124 12.21 3.05 -7.22
CA LEU A 124 12.88 1.75 -7.36
C LEU A 124 14.36 1.92 -7.01
N ASP A 125 14.68 1.84 -5.72
CA ASP A 125 16.06 1.80 -5.24
C ASP A 125 16.69 0.50 -5.75
N SER A 126 17.88 0.61 -6.35
CA SER A 126 18.66 -0.55 -6.80
C SER A 126 18.89 -1.57 -5.68
N PHE A 127 18.87 -1.13 -4.41
CA PHE A 127 18.94 -2.00 -3.25
C PHE A 127 17.79 -3.02 -3.18
N PHE A 128 16.55 -2.59 -3.47
CA PHE A 128 15.40 -3.49 -3.49
C PHE A 128 15.48 -4.48 -4.66
N VAL A 129 16.06 -4.06 -5.78
CA VAL A 129 16.18 -4.90 -6.98
C VAL A 129 17.11 -6.11 -6.79
N VAL A 130 18.14 -5.98 -5.94
CA VAL A 130 19.14 -7.04 -5.74
C VAL A 130 18.74 -8.02 -4.64
N SER A 131 17.89 -7.60 -3.70
CA SER A 131 17.60 -8.37 -2.48
C SER A 131 16.29 -9.16 -2.52
N MET A 132 15.40 -8.91 -3.49
CA MET A 132 14.07 -9.51 -3.52
C MET A 132 13.98 -10.67 -4.50
N GLU A 133 13.27 -11.73 -4.11
CA GLU A 133 13.10 -12.95 -4.93
C GLU A 133 11.84 -12.88 -5.78
N VAL A 134 10.84 -12.14 -5.30
CA VAL A 134 9.56 -11.95 -5.98
C VAL A 134 9.14 -10.49 -5.91
N TYR A 135 8.77 -9.95 -7.06
CA TYR A 135 8.17 -8.63 -7.21
C TYR A 135 6.68 -8.80 -7.46
N VAL A 136 5.87 -8.22 -6.58
CA VAL A 136 4.43 -8.16 -6.72
C VAL A 136 4.10 -6.77 -7.28
N ILE A 137 3.70 -6.71 -8.55
CA ILE A 137 3.30 -5.46 -9.20
C ILE A 137 1.78 -5.35 -9.13
N ALA A 138 1.28 -4.40 -8.37
CA ALA A 138 -0.13 -4.20 -8.14
C ALA A 138 -0.68 -3.01 -8.95
N PHE A 139 -1.94 -3.13 -9.38
CA PHE A 139 -2.72 -2.02 -9.91
C PHE A 139 -4.16 -2.13 -9.39
N SER A 140 -4.90 -1.02 -9.33
CA SER A 140 -6.35 -1.09 -9.07
C SER A 140 -7.11 -1.45 -10.34
N VAL A 141 -8.02 -2.42 -10.29
CA VAL A 141 -8.91 -2.74 -11.44
C VAL A 141 -9.81 -1.56 -11.82
N THR A 142 -9.98 -0.59 -10.91
CA THR A 142 -10.74 0.65 -11.10
C THR A 142 -9.90 1.79 -11.69
N SER A 143 -8.66 1.54 -12.12
CA SER A 143 -7.75 2.59 -12.60
C SER A 143 -6.94 2.14 -13.81
N GLN A 144 -7.39 2.54 -15.01
CA GLN A 144 -6.62 2.31 -16.24
C GLN A 144 -5.22 2.96 -16.20
N ARG A 145 -5.09 4.07 -15.44
CA ARG A 145 -3.81 4.75 -15.24
C ARG A 145 -2.83 3.85 -14.49
N ASN A 146 -3.22 3.26 -13.36
CA ASN A 146 -2.32 2.38 -12.59
C ASN A 146 -1.93 1.15 -13.41
N PHE A 147 -2.87 0.58 -14.18
CA PHE A 147 -2.58 -0.55 -15.06
C PHE A 147 -1.51 -0.23 -16.10
N LYS A 148 -1.52 0.97 -16.69
CA LYS A 148 -0.44 1.42 -17.59
C LYS A 148 0.89 1.60 -16.87
N ILE A 149 0.88 2.07 -15.62
CA ILE A 149 2.08 2.26 -14.80
C ILE A 149 2.74 0.93 -14.44
N ALA A 150 1.97 -0.15 -14.23
CA ALA A 150 2.49 -1.48 -13.93
C ALA A 150 3.56 -1.94 -14.94
N ARG A 151 3.36 -1.65 -16.23
CA ARG A 151 4.33 -1.91 -17.30
C ARG A 151 5.61 -1.10 -17.16
N VAL A 152 5.49 0.19 -16.82
CA VAL A 152 6.64 1.06 -16.59
C VAL A 152 7.47 0.54 -15.40
N ILE A 153 6.82 0.08 -14.33
CA ILE A 153 7.49 -0.53 -13.18
C ILE A 153 8.24 -1.79 -13.60
N ARG A 154 7.57 -2.69 -14.35
CA ARG A 154 8.19 -3.90 -14.90
C ARG A 154 9.43 -3.57 -15.73
N ASP A 155 9.32 -2.65 -16.69
CA ASP A 155 10.45 -2.34 -17.59
C ASP A 155 11.64 -1.75 -16.82
N LYS A 156 11.39 -0.95 -15.77
CA LYS A 156 12.46 -0.46 -14.91
C LYS A 156 13.11 -1.55 -14.06
N LEU A 157 12.32 -2.46 -13.50
CA LEU A 157 12.86 -3.63 -12.79
C LEU A 157 13.82 -4.43 -13.67
N PHE A 158 13.39 -4.75 -14.89
CA PHE A 158 14.23 -5.48 -15.85
C PHE A 158 15.46 -4.68 -16.27
N GLY A 159 15.33 -3.36 -16.44
CA GLY A 159 16.47 -2.49 -16.73
C GLY A 159 17.53 -2.47 -15.61
N LEU A 160 17.09 -2.53 -14.34
CA LEU A 160 17.97 -2.52 -13.16
C LEU A 160 18.57 -3.91 -12.85
N ALA A 161 17.81 -4.98 -13.07
CA ALA A 161 18.23 -6.36 -12.78
C ALA A 161 19.26 -6.91 -13.76
N GLY A 162 19.40 -6.32 -14.95
CA GLY A 162 20.34 -6.75 -15.98
C GLY A 162 20.04 -8.17 -16.46
N THR A 163 20.88 -9.14 -16.08
CA THR A 163 20.74 -10.56 -16.47
C THR A 163 20.12 -11.43 -15.37
N ALA A 164 19.75 -10.86 -14.22
CA ALA A 164 19.14 -11.63 -13.14
C ALA A 164 17.74 -12.12 -13.53
N ILE A 165 17.40 -13.34 -13.10
CA ILE A 165 16.04 -13.87 -13.23
C ILE A 165 15.16 -13.18 -12.20
N ILE A 166 14.10 -12.51 -12.64
CA ILE A 166 13.15 -11.79 -11.79
C ILE A 166 11.90 -12.65 -11.63
N GLY A 167 11.62 -13.09 -10.39
CA GLY A 167 10.30 -13.64 -10.05
C GLY A 167 9.27 -12.51 -9.99
N MET A 168 8.12 -12.66 -10.65
CA MET A 168 7.08 -11.64 -10.66
C MET A 168 5.68 -12.23 -10.50
N VAL A 169 4.77 -11.46 -9.90
CA VAL A 169 3.32 -11.69 -9.93
C VAL A 169 2.61 -10.37 -10.23
N LEU A 170 1.68 -10.37 -11.18
CA LEU A 170 0.82 -9.21 -11.46
C LEU A 170 -0.46 -9.30 -10.63
N VAL A 171 -0.88 -8.20 -10.01
CA VAL A 171 -2.03 -8.17 -9.09
C VAL A 171 -3.03 -7.07 -9.42
N GLY A 172 -4.27 -7.47 -9.69
CA GLY A 172 -5.41 -6.56 -9.80
C GLY A 172 -6.10 -6.40 -8.45
N THR A 173 -5.90 -5.28 -7.77
CA THR A 173 -6.51 -4.96 -6.48
C THR A 173 -7.91 -4.34 -6.63
N LYS A 174 -8.67 -4.31 -5.52
CA LYS A 174 -10.03 -3.75 -5.44
C LYS A 174 -11.04 -4.43 -6.37
N CYS A 175 -10.88 -5.75 -6.58
CA CYS A 175 -11.76 -6.52 -7.47
C CYS A 175 -13.23 -6.57 -7.00
N ASP A 176 -13.49 -6.18 -5.75
CA ASP A 176 -14.84 -6.03 -5.19
C ASP A 176 -15.61 -4.81 -5.75
N LEU A 177 -14.92 -3.82 -6.32
CA LEU A 177 -15.54 -2.63 -6.91
C LEU A 177 -15.94 -2.89 -8.37
N VAL A 178 -16.89 -3.81 -8.57
CA VAL A 178 -17.32 -4.28 -9.91
C VAL A 178 -17.85 -3.15 -10.78
N ASP A 179 -18.65 -2.24 -10.21
CA ASP A 179 -19.28 -1.13 -10.95
C ASP A 179 -18.30 -0.02 -11.33
N GLU A 180 -17.14 0.04 -10.66
CA GLU A 180 -16.08 1.03 -10.92
C GLU A 180 -14.94 0.45 -11.76
N ARG A 181 -15.06 -0.81 -12.20
CA ARG A 181 -14.02 -1.51 -12.96
C ARG A 181 -13.74 -0.79 -14.28
N GLN A 182 -12.47 -0.50 -14.51
CA GLN A 182 -11.96 0.10 -15.75
C GLN A 182 -11.08 -0.88 -16.55
N VAL A 183 -10.47 -1.86 -15.89
CA VAL A 183 -9.60 -2.87 -16.51
C VAL A 183 -10.30 -4.23 -16.47
N SER A 184 -10.47 -4.86 -17.63
CA SER A 184 -11.05 -6.21 -17.68
C SER A 184 -10.07 -7.27 -17.22
N ARG A 185 -10.60 -8.43 -16.81
CA ARG A 185 -9.75 -9.56 -16.42
C ARG A 185 -8.94 -10.06 -17.60
N GLU A 186 -9.51 -10.01 -18.81
CA GLU A 186 -8.87 -10.46 -20.05
C GLU A 186 -7.70 -9.54 -20.42
N GLU A 187 -7.86 -8.22 -20.29
CA GLU A 187 -6.77 -7.26 -20.54
C GLU A 187 -5.61 -7.45 -19.57
N ALA A 188 -5.94 -7.62 -18.28
CA ALA A 188 -4.93 -7.85 -17.25
C ALA A 188 -4.22 -9.20 -17.42
N GLN A 189 -4.96 -10.26 -17.76
CA GLN A 189 -4.38 -11.56 -18.06
C GLN A 189 -3.43 -11.50 -19.26
N ALA A 190 -3.82 -10.80 -20.34
CA ALA A 190 -2.97 -10.63 -21.51
C ALA A 190 -1.64 -9.92 -21.18
N MET A 191 -1.66 -8.93 -20.28
CA MET A 191 -0.42 -8.29 -19.79
C MET A 191 0.43 -9.25 -18.95
N ALA A 192 -0.18 -10.06 -18.09
CA ALA A 192 0.55 -11.05 -17.30
C ALA A 192 1.19 -12.15 -18.17
N ASP A 193 0.48 -12.59 -19.22
CA ASP A 193 0.99 -13.54 -20.20
C ASP A 193 2.20 -12.94 -20.95
N GLU A 194 2.14 -11.67 -21.32
CA GLU A 194 3.27 -10.94 -21.92
C GLU A 194 4.46 -10.81 -20.95
N PHE A 195 4.19 -10.64 -19.65
CA PHE A 195 5.23 -10.60 -18.61
C PHE A 195 5.74 -11.99 -18.21
N GLU A 196 5.14 -13.06 -18.75
CA GLU A 196 5.41 -14.45 -18.37
C GLU A 196 5.25 -14.71 -16.86
N CYS A 197 4.27 -14.05 -16.24
CA CYS A 197 4.04 -14.11 -14.80
C CYS A 197 2.59 -14.47 -14.44
N PRO A 198 2.33 -14.99 -13.22
CA PRO A 198 0.97 -15.25 -12.77
C PRO A 198 0.18 -13.95 -12.57
N TYR A 199 -1.13 -14.01 -12.81
CA TYR A 199 -2.08 -12.94 -12.49
C TYR A 199 -3.03 -13.36 -11.37
N VAL A 200 -3.30 -12.45 -10.44
CA VAL A 200 -4.30 -12.63 -9.36
C VAL A 200 -5.12 -11.36 -9.18
N GLU A 201 -6.44 -11.49 -9.07
CA GLU A 201 -7.29 -10.40 -8.58
C GLU A 201 -7.52 -10.54 -7.08
N THR A 202 -7.38 -9.45 -6.33
CA THR A 202 -7.50 -9.42 -4.86
C THR A 202 -8.44 -8.31 -4.38
N SER A 203 -9.02 -8.54 -3.19
CA SER A 203 -9.72 -7.50 -2.43
C SER A 203 -9.19 -7.49 -1.00
N ALA A 204 -8.49 -6.42 -0.62
CA ALA A 204 -8.08 -6.24 0.77
C ALA A 204 -9.30 -6.07 1.70
N ARG A 205 -10.37 -5.45 1.20
CA ARG A 205 -11.63 -5.23 1.93
C ARG A 205 -12.33 -6.53 2.26
N LEU A 206 -12.52 -7.40 1.26
CA LEU A 206 -13.23 -8.67 1.43
C LEU A 206 -12.31 -9.81 1.85
N GLY A 207 -10.99 -9.64 1.76
CA GLY A 207 -10.01 -10.71 1.96
C GLY A 207 -9.91 -11.68 0.77
N THR A 208 -10.46 -11.32 -0.40
CA THR A 208 -10.47 -12.19 -1.58
C THR A 208 -9.07 -12.42 -2.11
N ASN A 209 -8.71 -13.71 -2.29
CA ASN A 209 -7.46 -14.20 -2.89
C ASN A 209 -6.15 -13.68 -2.28
N ILE A 210 -6.19 -13.19 -1.04
CA ILE A 210 -5.00 -12.65 -0.37
C ILE A 210 -3.98 -13.77 -0.12
N ASP A 211 -4.41 -14.92 0.42
CA ASP A 211 -3.50 -16.06 0.62
C ASP A 211 -3.04 -16.66 -0.72
N GLU A 212 -3.94 -16.75 -1.71
CA GLU A 212 -3.59 -17.26 -3.05
C GLU A 212 -2.46 -16.46 -3.69
N LEU A 213 -2.48 -15.13 -3.56
CA LEU A 213 -1.41 -14.27 -4.04
C LEU A 213 -0.05 -14.70 -3.47
N PHE A 214 0.06 -14.79 -2.15
CA PHE A 214 1.34 -15.09 -1.51
C PHE A 214 1.78 -16.55 -1.72
N ILE A 215 0.84 -17.48 -1.87
CA ILE A 215 1.14 -18.86 -2.29
C ILE A 215 1.76 -18.86 -3.71
N LYS A 216 1.17 -18.13 -4.66
CA LYS A 216 1.75 -18.02 -6.02
C LYS A 216 3.12 -17.34 -6.00
N SER A 217 3.33 -16.34 -5.15
CA SER A 217 4.65 -15.73 -4.96
C SER A 217 5.69 -16.77 -4.54
N ILE A 218 5.38 -17.67 -3.61
CA ILE A 218 6.30 -18.75 -3.20
C ILE A 218 6.61 -19.68 -4.37
N TYR A 219 5.62 -20.11 -5.15
CA TYR A 219 5.87 -20.94 -6.33
C TYR A 219 6.78 -20.25 -7.35
N VAL A 220 6.61 -18.94 -7.54
CA VAL A 220 7.48 -18.13 -8.39
C VAL A 220 8.90 -18.06 -7.83
N ALA A 221 9.07 -17.84 -6.52
CA ALA A 221 10.38 -17.83 -5.87
C ALA A 221 11.12 -19.17 -6.06
N ASN A 222 10.43 -20.28 -5.80
CA ASN A 222 10.99 -21.63 -5.92
C ASN A 222 11.41 -21.96 -7.37
N LYS A 223 10.62 -21.52 -8.35
CA LYS A 223 10.97 -21.66 -9.78
C LYS A 223 12.25 -20.90 -10.12
N SER A 224 12.39 -19.66 -9.64
CA SER A 224 13.58 -18.84 -9.86
C SER A 224 14.85 -19.44 -9.24
N ARG A 225 14.72 -20.24 -8.17
CA ARG A 225 15.82 -20.97 -7.51
C ARG A 225 16.26 -22.25 -8.25
N GLY A 226 15.63 -22.61 -9.37
CA GLY A 226 15.98 -23.81 -10.13
C GLY A 226 15.38 -25.11 -9.59
N GLY A 227 14.33 -25.04 -8.76
CA GLY A 227 13.56 -26.21 -8.32
C GLY A 227 14.30 -27.15 -7.35
N LEU A 228 15.06 -26.59 -6.40
CA LEU A 228 15.79 -27.36 -5.39
C LEU A 228 14.88 -27.94 -4.29
N ASP A 229 15.34 -29.08 -3.75
CA ASP A 229 14.67 -30.01 -2.84
C ASP A 229 13.97 -29.34 -1.63
N ASP A 230 12.66 -29.59 -1.55
CA ASP A 230 11.62 -28.99 -0.70
C ASP A 230 11.70 -29.38 0.81
N SER A 231 12.90 -29.54 1.35
CA SER A 231 13.11 -30.15 2.68
C SER A 231 13.53 -29.18 3.80
N SER A 232 13.80 -27.91 3.49
CA SER A 232 13.98 -26.85 4.48
C SER A 232 13.00 -25.71 4.23
N GLY A 233 12.26 -25.32 5.27
CA GLY A 233 11.45 -24.13 5.24
C GLY A 233 12.31 -22.88 5.03
N ASP A 234 12.26 -22.33 3.82
CA ASP A 234 13.14 -21.23 3.44
C ASP A 234 12.45 -19.87 3.62
N LYS A 235 13.27 -18.84 3.86
CA LYS A 235 12.83 -17.44 3.81
C LYS A 235 12.47 -17.10 2.37
N ALA A 236 11.31 -16.48 2.14
CA ALA A 236 10.94 -15.91 0.85
C ALA A 236 10.77 -14.40 0.99
N MET A 237 11.46 -13.62 0.15
CA MET A 237 11.38 -12.15 0.19
C MET A 237 10.53 -11.61 -0.95
N CYS A 238 9.46 -10.89 -0.61
CA CYS A 238 8.52 -10.29 -1.56
C CYS A 238 8.51 -8.77 -1.43
N LEU A 239 8.63 -8.07 -2.55
CA LEU A 239 8.43 -6.63 -2.63
C LEU A 239 7.08 -6.33 -3.28
N PHE A 240 6.23 -5.59 -2.57
CA PHE A 240 4.92 -5.14 -3.04
C PHE A 240 5.04 -3.70 -3.54
N MET A 241 4.62 -3.46 -4.79
CA MET A 241 4.80 -2.20 -5.52
C MET A 241 3.56 -1.81 -6.31
#